data_AF-A0A1T5K8K1-F1
#
_entry.id   AF-A0A1T5K8K1-F1
#
_cell.length_a   1.000
_cell.length_b   1.000
_cell.length_c   1.000
_cell.angle_alpha   90.00
_cell.angle_beta   90.00
_cell.angle_gamma   90.00
#
_symmetry.space_group_name_H-M   'P 1'
#
loop_
_entity.id
_entity.type
_entity.pdbx_description
1 polymer ?
#
loop_
_entity_poly.entity_id
_entity_poly.type
_entity_poly.pdbx_seq_one_letter_code
_entity_poly.pdbx_strand_id
1 'polypeptide(L)'
;MKMKNLFTRISSSGLIAAIVLMTSCQDEDKRLTVQDTQDISEEALTDSYYQDIDDMGSVAIGTPSDSEFSGGRKASTITINDDRFDCNGVVVTVELDGASTVDIPKGKITVDFGTLGCADAKGNVRKGKLIFSYYKRRFQPGSSIVTTTENYYINGIKLEGVRTSTNITGSTEEAPKFQVSLTGGKATFADATVATRQSDITWSWIKGTTRALDQLVIDKVSTASGTTRGGRTYAVSLQEDLVYNRTCFFAVSGIKKYIIDGSKEIVINYTAGDCKTISVTVNGITRSLTVN
;
A
#
# COMPACT_ATOMS: atom_id res chain seq x y z
N MET A 1 -35.32 -6.75 8.87
CA MET A 1 -35.98 -8.06 9.06
C MET A 1 -34.89 -9.08 9.29
N LYS A 2 -34.75 -9.58 10.53
CA LYS A 2 -33.76 -10.60 10.89
C LYS A 2 -34.26 -11.96 10.42
N MET A 3 -33.46 -12.73 9.68
CA MET A 3 -33.70 -14.15 9.49
C MET A 3 -32.57 -14.96 10.09
N LYS A 4 -33.01 -15.94 10.89
CA LYS A 4 -32.28 -16.75 11.84
C LYS A 4 -31.62 -17.94 11.15
N ASN A 5 -30.54 -18.42 11.76
CA ASN A 5 -29.93 -19.73 11.57
C ASN A 5 -30.99 -20.85 11.58
N LEU A 6 -30.82 -21.80 10.65
CA LEU A 6 -31.52 -23.08 10.66
C LEU A 6 -30.48 -24.20 10.68
N PHE A 7 -30.09 -24.61 11.89
CA PHE A 7 -29.45 -25.90 12.14
C PHE A 7 -30.47 -26.78 12.86
N THR A 8 -30.87 -27.90 12.26
CA THR A 8 -31.33 -29.06 13.03
C THR A 8 -31.04 -30.35 12.26
N ARG A 9 -30.65 -31.35 13.05
CA ARG A 9 -30.00 -32.62 12.73
C ARG A 9 -30.92 -33.63 12.05
N ILE A 10 -30.36 -34.50 11.22
CA ILE A 10 -30.80 -35.90 11.10
C ILE A 10 -29.55 -36.79 11.09
N SER A 11 -29.58 -37.81 11.94
CA SER A 11 -28.56 -38.83 12.15
C SER A 11 -28.89 -40.09 11.33
N SER A 12 -27.88 -40.95 11.18
CA SER A 12 -27.90 -42.40 10.99
C SER A 12 -27.68 -42.99 9.58
N SER A 13 -26.44 -43.48 9.42
CA SER A 13 -26.06 -44.85 9.01
C SER A 13 -26.01 -45.23 7.53
N GLY A 14 -24.80 -45.60 7.08
CA GLY A 14 -24.61 -46.70 6.13
C GLY A 14 -23.64 -46.43 4.98
N LEU A 15 -22.44 -47.00 5.12
CA LEU A 15 -21.64 -47.70 4.10
C LEU A 15 -20.20 -47.18 3.94
N ILE A 16 -19.28 -48.08 4.30
CA ILE A 16 -17.84 -47.97 4.09
C ILE A 16 -17.58 -47.99 2.57
N ALA A 17 -17.11 -46.87 2.05
CA ALA A 17 -16.29 -46.85 0.85
C ALA A 17 -14.91 -46.31 1.28
N ALA A 18 -13.99 -47.23 1.51
CA ALA A 18 -12.58 -46.92 1.64
C ALA A 18 -12.09 -46.38 0.29
N ILE A 19 -12.15 -45.06 0.13
CA ILE A 19 -11.40 -44.39 -0.92
C ILE A 19 -9.96 -44.40 -0.46
N VAL A 20 -9.19 -45.35 -1.00
CA VAL A 20 -7.74 -45.25 -1.08
C VAL A 20 -7.47 -44.01 -1.92
N LEU A 21 -7.32 -42.86 -1.26
CA LEU A 21 -6.71 -41.70 -1.85
C LEU A 21 -5.24 -42.06 -2.02
N MET A 22 -4.92 -42.55 -3.21
CA MET A 22 -3.56 -42.60 -3.71
C MET A 22 -3.00 -41.18 -3.54
N THR A 23 -2.12 -41.03 -2.56
CA THR A 23 -1.33 -39.82 -2.35
C THR A 23 -0.45 -39.63 -3.58
N SER A 24 -0.95 -38.89 -4.55
CA SER A 24 -0.11 -38.23 -5.54
C SER A 24 0.55 -37.04 -4.84
N CYS A 25 1.53 -37.32 -3.98
CA CYS A 25 2.54 -36.35 -3.62
C CYS A 25 3.49 -36.22 -4.81
N GLN A 26 3.08 -35.46 -5.82
CA GLN A 26 4.00 -34.97 -6.84
C GLN A 26 3.95 -33.44 -6.86
N ASP A 27 5.08 -32.87 -6.42
CA ASP A 27 5.52 -31.48 -6.60
C ASP A 27 4.81 -30.38 -5.77
N GLU A 28 4.80 -30.48 -4.43
CA GLU A 28 4.54 -29.34 -3.52
C GLU A 28 5.42 -28.12 -3.87
N ASP A 29 6.67 -28.37 -4.26
CA ASP A 29 7.65 -27.32 -4.59
C ASP A 29 7.35 -26.57 -5.88
N LYS A 30 6.50 -27.10 -6.78
CA LYS A 30 6.20 -26.49 -8.09
C LYS A 30 4.82 -25.85 -8.18
N ARG A 31 4.14 -25.68 -7.04
CA ARG A 31 2.81 -25.05 -6.96
C ARG A 31 2.83 -23.89 -5.97
N LEU A 32 1.95 -22.92 -6.18
CA LEU A 32 1.55 -22.00 -5.12
C LEU A 32 0.89 -22.83 -4.03
N THR A 33 1.48 -22.81 -2.84
CA THR A 33 0.86 -23.35 -1.64
C THR A 33 -0.12 -22.33 -1.07
N VAL A 34 -1.00 -22.79 -0.17
CA VAL A 34 -1.90 -21.88 0.56
C VAL A 34 -1.10 -20.82 1.33
N GLN A 35 0.03 -21.22 1.93
CA GLN A 35 0.91 -20.30 2.65
C GLN A 35 1.52 -19.26 1.72
N ASP A 36 1.96 -19.61 0.51
CA ASP A 36 2.49 -18.64 -0.47
C ASP A 36 1.45 -17.59 -0.86
N THR A 37 0.21 -18.03 -1.10
CA THR A 37 -0.88 -17.09 -1.41
C THR A 37 -1.17 -16.16 -0.24
N GLN A 38 -1.15 -16.66 1.00
CA GLN A 38 -1.34 -15.84 2.20
C GLN A 38 -0.23 -14.80 2.35
N ASP A 39 1.03 -15.22 2.20
CA ASP A 39 2.20 -14.35 2.33
C ASP A 39 2.23 -13.25 1.25
N ILE A 40 1.90 -13.58 0.00
CA ILE A 40 1.79 -12.59 -1.08
C ILE A 40 0.64 -11.62 -0.81
N SER A 41 -0.50 -12.11 -0.34
CA SER A 41 -1.67 -11.27 -0.04
C SER A 41 -1.39 -10.33 1.12
N GLU A 42 -0.68 -10.79 2.15
CA GLU A 42 -0.23 -9.98 3.27
C GLU A 42 0.77 -8.89 2.84
N GLU A 43 1.74 -9.23 1.98
CA GLU A 43 2.69 -8.28 1.40
C GLU A 43 1.95 -7.17 0.64
N ALA A 44 1.00 -7.56 -0.21
CA ALA A 44 0.19 -6.65 -1.00
C ALA A 44 -0.71 -5.76 -0.12
N LEU A 45 -1.35 -6.33 0.90
CA LEU A 45 -2.17 -5.58 1.86
C LEU A 45 -1.34 -4.53 2.60
N THR A 46 -0.19 -4.94 3.14
CA THR A 46 0.71 -4.06 3.89
C THR A 46 1.22 -2.93 3.00
N ASP A 47 1.63 -3.24 1.78
CA ASP A 47 2.05 -2.22 0.80
C ASP A 47 0.92 -1.23 0.50
N SER A 48 -0.31 -1.73 0.29
CA SER A 48 -1.47 -0.88 -0.01
C SER A 48 -1.76 0.13 1.09
N TYR A 49 -1.55 -0.22 2.36
CA TYR A 49 -1.72 0.73 3.47
C TYR A 49 -0.63 1.78 3.53
N TYR A 50 0.62 1.43 3.19
CA TYR A 50 1.67 2.43 3.06
C TYR A 50 1.45 3.36 1.87
N GLN A 51 0.93 2.84 0.76
CA GLN A 51 0.52 3.67 -0.39
C GLN A 51 -0.65 4.59 -0.05
N ASP A 52 -1.64 4.12 0.71
CA ASP A 52 -2.73 4.97 1.22
C ASP A 52 -2.18 6.12 2.07
N ILE A 53 -1.21 5.85 2.96
CA ILE A 53 -0.54 6.88 3.75
C ILE A 53 0.18 7.92 2.87
N ASP A 54 0.84 7.51 1.78
CA ASP A 54 1.49 8.45 0.85
C ASP A 54 0.48 9.38 0.18
N ASP A 55 -0.64 8.82 -0.25
CA ASP A 55 -1.69 9.59 -0.90
C ASP A 55 -2.38 10.53 0.10
N MET A 56 -2.59 10.10 1.34
CA MET A 56 -3.04 10.98 2.42
C MET A 56 -2.05 12.12 2.68
N GLY A 57 -0.74 11.83 2.75
CA GLY A 57 0.29 12.86 2.91
C GLY A 57 0.28 13.87 1.77
N SER A 58 0.12 13.38 0.54
CA SER A 58 -0.04 14.21 -0.66
C SER A 58 -1.23 15.17 -0.55
N VAL A 59 -2.41 14.65 -0.19
CA VAL A 59 -3.63 15.44 -0.01
C VAL A 59 -3.47 16.44 1.13
N ALA A 60 -2.92 16.01 2.26
CA ALA A 60 -2.72 16.86 3.43
C ALA A 60 -1.84 18.07 3.12
N ILE A 61 -0.74 17.88 2.39
CA ILE A 61 0.17 18.98 2.03
C ILE A 61 -0.39 19.84 0.89
N GLY A 62 -1.29 19.29 0.07
CA GLY A 62 -2.01 20.06 -0.94
C GLY A 62 -3.14 20.94 -0.39
N THR A 63 -3.51 20.77 0.88
CA THR A 63 -4.69 21.44 1.47
C THR A 63 -4.42 22.88 1.95
N PRO A 64 -3.33 23.18 2.70
CA PRO A 64 -3.12 24.54 3.19
C PRO A 64 -3.00 25.56 2.05
N SER A 65 -3.63 26.70 2.26
CA SER A 65 -3.53 27.88 1.39
C SER A 65 -2.20 28.61 1.56
N ASP A 66 -1.91 29.54 0.66
CA ASP A 66 -0.67 30.35 0.71
C ASP A 66 -0.56 31.17 2.01
N SER A 67 -1.69 31.63 2.56
CA SER A 67 -1.74 32.35 3.84
C SER A 67 -1.53 31.42 5.04
N GLU A 68 -1.78 30.12 4.89
CA GLU A 68 -1.49 29.10 5.90
C GLU A 68 -0.05 28.58 5.79
N PHE A 69 0.61 28.77 4.64
CA PHE A 69 2.04 28.52 4.45
C PHE A 69 2.95 29.73 4.77
N SER A 70 2.37 30.90 5.03
CA SER A 70 3.09 32.12 5.37
C SER A 70 2.77 32.61 6.80
N GLY A 71 3.79 33.16 7.48
CA GLY A 71 3.61 33.75 8.81
C GLY A 71 4.65 33.36 9.86
N GLY A 72 5.77 32.73 9.49
CA GLY A 72 6.79 32.26 10.45
C GLY A 72 6.35 31.01 11.22
N ARG A 73 6.90 30.75 12.41
CA ARG A 73 6.49 29.62 13.25
C ARG A 73 5.05 29.81 13.72
N LYS A 74 4.13 29.08 13.10
CA LYS A 74 2.70 29.10 13.38
C LYS A 74 2.19 27.67 13.49
N ALA A 75 1.41 27.42 14.53
CA ALA A 75 0.62 26.21 14.67
C ALA A 75 -0.85 26.57 14.44
N SER A 76 -1.54 25.82 13.58
CA SER A 76 -2.97 26.02 13.33
C SER A 76 -3.66 24.70 13.01
N THR A 77 -4.97 24.64 13.29
CA THR A 77 -5.81 23.52 12.88
C THR A 77 -6.44 23.82 11.52
N ILE A 78 -6.47 22.82 10.65
CA ILE A 78 -7.09 22.89 9.32
C ILE A 78 -8.12 21.78 9.15
N THR A 79 -8.94 21.87 8.10
CA THR A 79 -9.83 20.79 7.65
C THR A 79 -9.41 20.32 6.28
N ILE A 80 -9.32 19.00 6.09
CA ILE A 80 -8.98 18.37 4.80
C ILE A 80 -10.26 17.75 4.23
N ASN A 81 -10.64 18.16 3.02
CA ASN A 81 -11.81 17.62 2.32
C ASN A 81 -11.43 16.33 1.56
N ASP A 82 -11.27 15.23 2.30
CA ASP A 82 -11.01 13.89 1.78
C ASP A 82 -11.63 12.85 2.73
N ASP A 83 -12.31 11.85 2.17
CA ASP A 83 -13.06 10.82 2.90
C ASP A 83 -12.26 10.10 3.99
N ARG A 84 -10.93 10.03 3.87
CA ARG A 84 -10.05 9.39 4.85
C ARG A 84 -9.77 10.25 6.09
N PHE A 85 -10.03 11.55 5.98
CA PHE A 85 -9.95 12.54 7.05
C PHE A 85 -11.33 12.92 7.57
N ASP A 86 -12.41 12.42 6.95
CA ASP A 86 -13.78 12.60 7.43
C ASP A 86 -14.10 11.53 8.48
N CYS A 87 -13.75 11.82 9.73
CA CYS A 87 -14.12 10.97 10.86
C CYS A 87 -14.29 11.78 12.14
N ASN A 88 -15.11 11.27 13.07
CA ASN A 88 -15.44 11.99 14.30
C ASN A 88 -14.19 12.14 15.20
N GLY A 89 -13.88 13.38 15.58
CA GLY A 89 -12.82 13.71 16.53
C GLY A 89 -11.41 13.77 15.94
N VAL A 90 -11.26 13.66 14.61
CA VAL A 90 -9.96 13.87 13.96
C VAL A 90 -9.51 15.31 14.09
N VAL A 91 -8.22 15.50 14.38
CA VAL A 91 -7.60 16.82 14.46
C VAL A 91 -6.41 16.86 13.51
N VAL A 92 -6.42 17.82 12.58
CA VAL A 92 -5.30 18.07 11.67
C VAL A 92 -4.60 19.35 12.09
N THR A 93 -3.34 19.23 12.51
CA THR A 93 -2.52 20.36 12.93
C THR A 93 -1.39 20.59 11.93
N VAL A 94 -1.23 21.84 11.49
CA VAL A 94 -0.11 22.30 10.67
C VAL A 94 0.84 23.09 11.55
N GLU A 95 2.12 22.76 11.48
CA GLU A 95 3.22 23.41 12.19
C GLU A 95 4.25 23.88 11.16
N LEU A 96 4.34 25.19 10.93
CA LEU A 96 5.30 25.74 9.99
C LEU A 96 6.72 25.82 10.58
N ASP A 97 7.72 25.49 9.77
CA ASP A 97 9.10 25.80 10.10
C ASP A 97 9.34 27.31 10.06
N GLY A 98 10.26 27.81 10.89
CA GLY A 98 10.54 29.25 10.99
C GLY A 98 11.07 29.89 9.72
N ALA A 99 11.64 29.09 8.81
CA ALA A 99 12.09 29.54 7.50
C ALA A 99 11.15 29.10 6.35
N SER A 100 9.91 28.72 6.67
CA SER A 100 8.86 28.45 5.67
C SER A 100 8.47 29.75 4.96
N THR A 101 8.33 29.68 3.63
CA THR A 101 7.79 30.75 2.80
C THR A 101 6.67 30.21 1.91
N VAL A 102 5.92 31.10 1.23
CA VAL A 102 4.88 30.68 0.27
C VAL A 102 5.46 29.85 -0.88
N ASP A 103 6.66 30.23 -1.34
CA ASP A 103 7.36 29.59 -2.46
C ASP A 103 8.05 28.29 -2.06
N ILE A 104 8.57 28.23 -0.84
CA ILE A 104 9.26 27.07 -0.28
C ILE A 104 8.58 26.72 1.05
N PRO A 105 7.35 26.18 1.00
CA PRO A 105 6.64 25.82 2.22
C PRO A 105 7.34 24.63 2.85
N LYS A 106 7.55 24.68 4.17
CA LYS A 106 8.13 23.57 4.92
C LYS A 106 7.63 23.55 6.36
N GLY A 107 7.48 22.35 6.89
CA GLY A 107 6.90 22.18 8.21
C GLY A 107 6.44 20.75 8.43
N LYS A 108 5.47 20.58 9.32
CA LYS A 108 4.88 19.31 9.70
C LYS A 108 3.36 19.41 9.70
N ILE A 109 2.70 18.38 9.18
CA ILE A 109 1.26 18.18 9.33
C ILE A 109 1.04 16.93 10.15
N THR A 110 0.30 17.04 11.25
CA THR A 110 -0.08 15.92 12.10
C THR A 110 -1.56 15.66 11.97
N VAL A 111 -1.93 14.43 11.63
CA VAL A 111 -3.32 13.96 11.61
C VAL A 111 -3.49 13.05 12.82
N ASP A 112 -4.32 13.46 13.77
CA ASP A 112 -4.60 12.70 14.99
C ASP A 112 -6.02 12.13 14.93
N PHE A 113 -6.13 10.80 14.81
CA PHE A 113 -7.39 10.04 14.81
C PHE A 113 -7.85 9.68 16.23
N GLY A 114 -7.15 10.16 17.26
CA GLY A 114 -7.42 9.85 18.65
C GLY A 114 -7.03 8.43 19.06
N THR A 115 -7.18 8.13 20.35
CA THR A 115 -6.79 6.83 20.93
C THR A 115 -7.89 5.77 20.86
N LEU A 116 -9.15 6.20 20.76
CA LEU A 116 -10.30 5.31 20.53
C LEU A 116 -10.42 4.91 19.05
N GLY A 117 -9.84 5.72 18.16
CA GLY A 117 -9.99 5.60 16.72
C GLY A 117 -11.35 6.06 16.21
N CYS A 118 -11.44 6.20 14.90
CA CYS A 118 -12.63 6.65 14.19
C CYS A 118 -12.77 5.86 12.87
N ALA A 119 -14.01 5.66 12.42
CA ALA A 119 -14.27 5.14 11.09
C ALA A 119 -14.24 6.28 10.08
N ASP A 120 -13.46 6.14 9.02
CA ASP A 120 -13.43 7.06 7.89
C ASP A 120 -14.61 6.79 6.93
N ALA A 121 -14.89 7.74 6.03
CA ALA A 121 -15.98 7.60 5.07
C ALA A 121 -15.74 6.49 4.02
N LYS A 122 -14.53 5.92 3.95
CA LYS A 122 -14.20 4.73 3.15
C LYS A 122 -14.40 3.41 3.89
N GLY A 123 -14.83 3.45 5.15
CA GLY A 123 -15.11 2.28 5.98
C GLY A 123 -13.87 1.69 6.70
N ASN A 124 -12.73 2.36 6.66
CA ASN A 124 -11.56 1.96 7.45
C ASN A 124 -11.63 2.55 8.85
N VAL A 125 -11.17 1.79 9.84
CA VAL A 125 -11.01 2.31 11.21
C VAL A 125 -9.57 2.73 11.43
N ARG A 126 -9.36 4.02 11.70
CA ARG A 126 -8.03 4.63 11.92
C ARG A 126 -7.88 5.07 13.37
N LYS A 127 -6.69 4.92 13.94
CA LYS A 127 -6.36 5.30 15.33
C LYS A 127 -4.92 5.80 15.40
N GLY A 128 -4.62 6.67 16.36
CA GLY A 128 -3.28 7.22 16.56
C GLY A 128 -2.97 8.34 15.58
N LYS A 129 -1.68 8.56 15.26
CA LYS A 129 -1.28 9.72 14.47
C LYS A 129 -0.44 9.38 13.25
N LEU A 130 -0.71 10.10 12.16
CA LEU A 130 0.19 10.23 11.01
C LEU A 130 0.89 11.59 11.08
N ILE A 131 2.20 11.59 10.86
CA ILE A 131 3.03 12.80 10.92
C ILE A 131 3.75 12.95 9.59
N PHE A 132 3.42 14.00 8.84
CA PHE A 132 3.99 14.34 7.54
C PHE A 132 4.93 15.53 7.68
N SER A 133 6.25 15.31 7.66
CA SER A 133 7.23 16.39 7.59
C SER A 133 7.52 16.69 6.12
N TYR A 134 7.32 17.92 5.68
CA TYR A 134 7.35 18.25 4.25
C TYR A 134 8.31 19.39 3.92
N TYR A 135 8.79 19.37 2.68
CA TYR A 135 9.62 20.40 2.08
C TYR A 135 9.17 20.67 0.65
N LYS A 136 8.88 21.94 0.35
CA LYS A 136 8.27 22.42 -0.90
C LYS A 136 6.89 21.82 -1.18
N ARG A 137 6.22 22.34 -2.21
CA ARG A 137 4.97 21.75 -2.72
C ARG A 137 5.28 20.48 -3.52
N ARG A 138 4.39 19.48 -3.43
CA ARG A 138 4.55 18.13 -4.01
C ARG A 138 5.09 18.04 -5.45
N PHE A 139 4.64 18.93 -6.34
CA PHE A 139 5.04 18.87 -7.76
C PHE A 139 6.26 19.72 -8.08
N GLN A 140 6.87 20.37 -7.07
CA GLN A 140 8.11 21.09 -7.26
C GLN A 140 9.30 20.11 -7.23
N PRO A 141 10.27 20.27 -8.15
CA PRO A 141 11.50 19.50 -8.13
C PRO A 141 12.21 19.52 -6.76
N GLY A 142 12.58 18.34 -6.28
CA GLY A 142 13.20 18.13 -4.98
C GLY A 142 12.28 18.41 -3.78
N SER A 143 10.97 18.43 -3.97
CA SER A 143 10.02 18.39 -2.85
C SER A 143 10.05 17.02 -2.18
N SER A 144 9.72 16.98 -0.89
CA SER A 144 9.71 15.73 -0.14
C SER A 144 8.66 15.69 0.95
N ILE A 145 8.27 14.46 1.31
CA ILE A 145 7.37 14.13 2.40
C ILE A 145 8.02 12.98 3.16
N VAL A 146 8.36 13.20 4.42
CA VAL A 146 8.80 12.18 5.36
C VAL A 146 7.65 11.88 6.31
N THR A 147 7.09 10.69 6.18
CA THR A 147 5.99 10.20 6.99
C THR A 147 6.50 9.30 8.11
N THR A 148 6.04 9.60 9.32
CA THR A 148 6.22 8.75 10.50
C THR A 148 4.88 8.54 11.19
N THR A 149 4.80 7.54 12.06
CA THR A 149 3.58 7.19 12.77
C THR A 149 3.78 7.24 14.29
N GLU A 150 2.73 7.62 15.01
CA GLU A 150 2.71 7.54 16.48
C GLU A 150 1.49 6.72 16.89
N ASN A 151 1.74 5.45 17.25
CA ASN A 151 0.68 4.47 17.57
C ASN A 151 -0.44 4.44 16.51
N TYR A 152 -0.07 4.54 15.24
CA TYR A 152 -1.03 4.52 14.15
C TYR A 152 -1.52 3.10 13.86
N TYR A 153 -2.83 2.94 13.73
CA TYR A 153 -3.47 1.70 13.31
C TYR A 153 -4.45 1.98 12.17
N ILE A 154 -4.53 1.04 11.24
CA ILE A 154 -5.61 0.95 10.25
C ILE A 154 -6.21 -0.45 10.31
N ASN A 155 -7.52 -0.55 10.51
CA ASN A 155 -8.25 -1.82 10.63
C ASN A 155 -7.61 -2.81 11.63
N GLY A 156 -7.11 -2.28 12.75
CA GLY A 156 -6.46 -3.08 13.80
C GLY A 156 -5.00 -3.44 13.54
N ILE A 157 -4.43 -3.05 12.39
CA ILE A 157 -3.01 -3.29 12.05
C ILE A 157 -2.21 -2.05 12.40
N LYS A 158 -1.25 -2.18 13.31
CA LYS A 158 -0.33 -1.11 13.67
C LYS A 158 0.74 -0.96 12.60
N LEU A 159 0.95 0.24 12.08
CA LEU A 159 2.01 0.52 11.11
C LEU A 159 3.10 1.39 11.73
N GLU A 160 4.34 0.99 11.52
CA GLU A 160 5.55 1.64 12.02
C GLU A 160 6.61 1.68 10.92
N GLY A 161 7.50 2.67 10.97
CA GLY A 161 8.56 2.87 9.98
C GLY A 161 8.67 4.32 9.56
N VAL A 162 9.68 4.62 8.75
CA VAL A 162 9.89 5.93 8.14
C VAL A 162 9.70 5.79 6.65
N ARG A 163 8.68 6.47 6.12
CA ARG A 163 8.36 6.45 4.69
C ARG A 163 8.70 7.80 4.08
N THR A 164 9.58 7.82 3.09
CA THR A 164 10.08 9.06 2.49
C THR A 164 9.74 9.09 1.01
N SER A 165 8.95 10.07 0.59
CA SER A 165 8.66 10.36 -0.81
C SER A 165 9.43 11.61 -1.23
N THR A 166 10.16 11.54 -2.35
CA THR A 166 10.89 12.68 -2.92
C THR A 166 10.54 12.83 -4.39
N ASN A 167 10.19 14.04 -4.82
CA ASN A 167 10.03 14.39 -6.22
C ASN A 167 11.41 14.53 -6.86
N ILE A 168 11.69 13.65 -7.81
CA ILE A 168 12.97 13.57 -8.53
C ILE A 168 12.84 14.02 -9.99
N THR A 169 11.72 14.67 -10.36
CA THR A 169 11.55 15.25 -11.70
C THR A 169 12.52 16.40 -11.93
N GLY A 170 13.05 16.53 -13.15
CA GLY A 170 13.98 17.59 -13.51
C GLY A 170 13.33 18.98 -13.58
N SER A 171 12.05 19.04 -13.98
CA SER A 171 11.29 20.27 -14.16
C SER A 171 9.79 20.08 -13.95
N THR A 172 9.01 21.16 -13.87
CA THR A 172 7.54 21.09 -13.76
C THR A 172 6.84 20.82 -15.10
N GLU A 173 7.58 20.84 -16.22
CA GLU A 173 7.07 20.55 -17.56
C GLU A 173 7.09 19.04 -17.87
N GLU A 174 7.93 18.30 -17.16
CA GLU A 174 8.04 16.84 -17.27
C GLU A 174 6.94 16.12 -16.49
N ALA A 175 6.73 14.86 -16.85
CA ALA A 175 5.91 13.95 -16.06
C ALA A 175 6.44 13.85 -14.61
N PRO A 176 5.58 14.02 -13.58
CA PRO A 176 5.99 13.86 -12.19
C PRO A 176 6.59 12.46 -11.96
N LYS A 177 7.75 12.41 -11.30
CA LYS A 177 8.51 11.20 -10.97
C LYS A 177 8.92 11.30 -9.51
N PHE A 178 8.64 10.26 -8.75
CA PHE A 178 8.88 10.20 -7.31
C PHE A 178 9.68 8.96 -6.97
N GLN A 179 10.66 9.14 -6.08
CA GLN A 179 11.30 8.04 -5.37
C GLN A 179 10.67 7.93 -3.99
N VAL A 180 10.24 6.72 -3.62
CA VAL A 180 9.59 6.42 -2.35
C VAL A 180 10.33 5.29 -1.65
N SER A 181 10.89 5.57 -0.48
CA SER A 181 11.52 4.57 0.36
C SER A 181 10.72 4.30 1.63
N LEU A 182 10.75 3.06 2.10
CA LEU A 182 10.25 2.67 3.41
C LEU A 182 11.41 2.04 4.17
N THR A 183 11.79 2.68 5.28
CA THR A 183 12.83 2.20 6.20
C THR A 183 12.21 1.75 7.53
N GLY A 184 12.51 0.53 7.96
CA GLY A 184 12.05 -0.04 9.22
C GLY A 184 10.55 -0.34 9.24
N GLY A 185 9.95 -0.59 8.07
CA GLY A 185 8.53 -0.86 7.95
C GLY A 185 8.13 -2.11 8.74
N LYS A 186 7.10 -1.97 9.57
CA LYS A 186 6.61 -3.04 10.44
C LYS A 186 5.10 -2.94 10.59
N ALA A 187 4.40 -4.05 10.33
CA ALA A 187 2.98 -4.21 10.52
C ALA A 187 2.74 -5.18 11.68
N THR A 188 2.11 -4.72 12.77
CA THR A 188 1.74 -5.57 13.91
C THR A 188 0.23 -5.83 13.88
N PHE A 189 -0.15 -7.10 13.86
CA PHE A 189 -1.54 -7.54 13.73
C PHE A 189 -2.20 -7.72 15.10
N ALA A 190 -3.52 -7.91 15.10
CA ALA A 190 -4.32 -8.04 16.33
C ALA A 190 -3.90 -9.25 17.20
N ASP A 191 -3.35 -10.30 16.59
CA ASP A 191 -2.80 -11.48 17.28
C ASP A 191 -1.32 -11.31 17.69
N ALA A 192 -0.81 -10.07 17.66
CA ALA A 192 0.57 -9.70 17.96
C ALA A 192 1.65 -10.26 17.02
N THR A 193 1.27 -10.97 15.97
CA THR A 193 2.23 -11.36 14.91
C THR A 193 2.68 -10.12 14.13
N VAL A 194 3.87 -10.22 13.53
CA VAL A 194 4.55 -9.09 12.90
C VAL A 194 4.99 -9.45 11.49
N ALA A 195 4.67 -8.58 10.53
CA ALA A 195 5.31 -8.55 9.21
C ALA A 195 6.26 -7.35 9.13
N THR A 196 7.36 -7.49 8.40
CA THR A 196 8.30 -6.40 8.12
C THR A 196 8.36 -6.09 6.63
N ARG A 197 8.65 -4.83 6.31
CA ARG A 197 8.78 -4.35 4.94
C ARG A 197 9.85 -3.26 4.85
N GLN A 198 10.72 -3.38 3.86
CA GLN A 198 11.64 -2.35 3.40
C GLN A 198 11.41 -2.20 1.90
N SER A 199 11.42 -0.98 1.37
CA SER A 199 11.23 -0.79 -0.07
C SER A 199 11.95 0.44 -0.60
N ASP A 200 12.34 0.39 -1.87
CA ASP A 200 12.74 1.54 -2.69
C ASP A 200 11.96 1.45 -4.01
N ILE A 201 11.01 2.36 -4.20
CA ILE A 201 10.06 2.34 -5.31
C ILE A 201 10.16 3.66 -6.05
N THR A 202 10.45 3.59 -7.34
CA THR A 202 10.42 4.75 -8.21
C THR A 202 9.19 4.67 -9.09
N TRP A 203 8.36 5.70 -9.08
CA TRP A 203 7.16 5.75 -9.92
C TRP A 203 7.00 7.09 -10.63
N SER A 204 6.36 7.09 -11.79
CA SER A 204 6.02 8.28 -12.56
C SER A 204 4.56 8.30 -12.97
N TRP A 205 4.02 9.51 -13.14
CA TRP A 205 2.67 9.73 -13.62
C TRP A 205 2.71 10.29 -15.04
N ILE A 206 2.27 9.49 -16.01
CA ILE A 206 2.26 9.84 -17.41
C ILE A 206 0.84 10.25 -17.77
N LYS A 207 0.67 11.51 -18.16
CA LYS A 207 -0.63 12.05 -18.53
C LYS A 207 -1.05 11.52 -19.90
N GLY A 208 -2.27 10.98 -19.97
CA GLY A 208 -2.88 10.58 -21.23
C GLY A 208 -3.51 11.75 -21.97
N THR A 209 -3.95 11.51 -23.21
CA THR A 209 -4.78 12.50 -23.95
C THR A 209 -6.13 12.75 -23.27
N THR A 210 -6.61 11.77 -22.50
CA THR A 210 -7.76 11.90 -21.60
C THR A 210 -7.36 11.40 -20.22
N ARG A 211 -8.11 11.84 -19.20
CA ARG A 211 -7.92 11.37 -17.82
C ARG A 211 -7.99 9.84 -17.70
N ALA A 212 -8.80 9.17 -18.51
CA ALA A 212 -8.93 7.71 -18.48
C ALA A 212 -7.66 6.99 -18.97
N LEU A 213 -6.82 7.69 -19.74
CA LEU A 213 -5.58 7.18 -20.30
C LEU A 213 -4.35 7.59 -19.49
N ASP A 214 -4.53 8.24 -18.33
CA ASP A 214 -3.44 8.50 -17.41
C ASP A 214 -2.86 7.18 -16.90
N GLN A 215 -1.54 7.10 -16.83
CA GLN A 215 -0.80 5.92 -16.40
C GLN A 215 0.07 6.25 -15.19
N LEU A 216 0.10 5.32 -14.25
CA LEU A 216 1.12 5.26 -13.21
C LEU A 216 2.11 4.15 -13.60
N VAL A 217 3.38 4.48 -13.70
CA VAL A 217 4.43 3.52 -14.05
C VAL A 217 5.36 3.35 -12.86
N ILE A 218 5.56 2.11 -12.41
CA ILE A 218 6.58 1.75 -11.42
C ILE A 218 7.80 1.23 -12.18
N ASP A 219 8.93 1.91 -12.00
CA ASP A 219 10.19 1.69 -12.70
C ASP A 219 10.79 0.33 -12.29
N LYS A 220 11.32 -0.44 -13.25
CA LYS A 220 11.86 -1.79 -13.05
C LYS A 220 12.93 -1.91 -11.96
N VAL A 221 13.59 -0.80 -11.64
CA VAL A 221 14.61 -0.73 -10.58
C VAL A 221 14.01 -0.84 -9.17
N SER A 222 12.68 -0.77 -9.04
CA SER A 222 11.97 -0.80 -7.77
C SER A 222 12.08 -2.17 -7.09
N THR A 223 12.26 -2.16 -5.77
CA THR A 223 12.43 -3.36 -4.95
C THR A 223 11.69 -3.25 -3.62
N ALA A 224 11.36 -4.39 -3.05
CA ALA A 224 10.92 -4.49 -1.66
C ALA A 224 11.39 -5.81 -1.04
N SER A 225 11.51 -5.87 0.28
CA SER A 225 11.88 -7.09 1.00
C SER A 225 11.38 -7.05 2.43
N GLY A 226 11.37 -8.19 3.10
CA GLY A 226 10.95 -8.26 4.50
C GLY A 226 10.72 -9.67 4.98
N THR A 227 9.91 -9.77 6.03
CA THR A 227 9.49 -11.03 6.64
C THR A 227 7.98 -11.05 6.80
N THR A 228 7.35 -12.18 6.50
CA THR A 228 5.90 -12.35 6.68
C THR A 228 5.56 -12.65 8.14
N ARG A 229 4.27 -12.60 8.51
CA ARG A 229 3.80 -13.00 9.84
C ARG A 229 4.18 -14.45 10.19
N GLY A 230 4.29 -15.31 9.18
CA GLY A 230 4.73 -16.69 9.31
C GLY A 230 6.25 -16.85 9.52
N GLY A 231 7.01 -15.75 9.53
CA GLY A 231 8.46 -15.76 9.72
C GLY A 231 9.26 -16.06 8.45
N ARG A 232 8.61 -16.20 7.29
CA ARG A 232 9.30 -16.42 6.02
C ARG A 232 9.87 -15.13 5.48
N THR A 233 11.07 -15.21 4.92
CA THR A 233 11.70 -14.05 4.28
C THR A 233 11.19 -13.90 2.87
N TYR A 234 11.06 -12.66 2.40
CA TYR A 234 10.68 -12.40 1.02
C TYR A 234 11.49 -11.26 0.39
N ALA A 235 11.62 -11.33 -0.93
CA ALA A 235 12.14 -10.26 -1.77
C ALA A 235 11.27 -10.09 -3.01
N VAL A 236 11.05 -8.84 -3.40
CA VAL A 236 10.27 -8.41 -4.55
C VAL A 236 11.17 -7.56 -5.44
N SER A 237 11.16 -7.88 -6.73
CA SER A 237 11.84 -7.12 -7.78
C SER A 237 10.99 -7.10 -9.03
N LEU A 238 11.22 -6.15 -9.91
CA LEU A 238 10.55 -6.08 -11.20
C LEU A 238 11.49 -6.53 -12.33
N GLN A 239 10.99 -7.36 -13.25
CA GLN A 239 11.72 -7.71 -14.47
C GLN A 239 11.38 -6.73 -15.61
N GLU A 240 10.18 -6.14 -15.55
CA GLU A 240 9.70 -5.08 -16.43
C GLU A 240 8.92 -4.05 -15.61
N ASP A 241 8.85 -2.81 -16.09
CA ASP A 241 8.08 -1.75 -15.46
C ASP A 241 6.62 -2.19 -15.25
N LEU A 242 6.06 -1.92 -14.07
CA LEU A 242 4.64 -2.15 -13.84
C LEU A 242 3.85 -0.92 -14.27
N VAL A 243 2.93 -1.09 -15.22
CA VAL A 243 2.06 -0.02 -15.70
C VAL A 243 0.68 -0.21 -15.10
N TYR A 244 0.14 0.82 -14.47
CA TYR A 244 -1.22 0.88 -13.97
C TYR A 244 -1.99 1.94 -14.76
N ASN A 245 -3.26 1.68 -15.03
CA ASN A 245 -4.19 2.66 -15.57
C ASN A 245 -5.33 2.89 -14.59
N ARG A 246 -6.22 3.83 -14.90
CA ARG A 246 -7.34 4.18 -14.01
C ARG A 246 -8.51 3.20 -14.04
N THR A 247 -8.50 2.24 -14.95
CA THR A 247 -9.64 1.34 -15.20
C THR A 247 -9.47 -0.03 -14.55
N CYS A 248 -8.25 -0.42 -14.18
CA CYS A 248 -7.96 -1.69 -13.55
C CYS A 248 -7.44 -1.49 -12.11
N PHE A 249 -7.76 -2.43 -11.22
CA PHE A 249 -7.30 -2.41 -9.82
C PHE A 249 -5.89 -3.00 -9.62
N PHE A 250 -5.28 -3.51 -10.69
CA PHE A 250 -3.93 -4.08 -10.70
C PHE A 250 -3.18 -3.64 -11.97
N ALA A 251 -1.88 -3.93 -12.03
CA ALA A 251 -1.04 -3.55 -13.16
C ALA A 251 -1.56 -4.18 -14.47
N VAL A 252 -1.58 -3.38 -15.54
CA VAL A 252 -2.00 -3.81 -16.87
C VAL A 252 -0.87 -4.34 -17.73
N SER A 253 0.36 -4.03 -17.36
CA SER A 253 1.57 -4.50 -18.03
C SER A 253 2.71 -4.64 -17.02
N GLY A 254 3.63 -5.54 -17.31
CA GLY A 254 4.89 -5.69 -16.60
C GLY A 254 5.03 -7.03 -15.89
N ILE A 255 6.17 -7.24 -15.25
CA ILE A 255 6.53 -8.52 -14.64
C ILE A 255 7.08 -8.28 -13.23
N LYS A 256 6.35 -8.76 -12.22
CA LYS A 256 6.75 -8.74 -10.81
C LYS A 256 7.31 -10.11 -10.44
N LYS A 257 8.51 -10.15 -9.88
CA LYS A 257 9.13 -11.36 -9.33
C LYS A 257 9.14 -11.29 -7.81
N TYR A 258 8.75 -12.40 -7.18
CA TYR A 258 8.68 -12.58 -5.74
C TYR A 258 9.51 -13.83 -5.39
N ILE A 259 10.43 -13.70 -4.44
CA ILE A 259 11.26 -14.78 -3.93
C ILE A 259 10.89 -15.02 -2.48
N ILE A 260 10.52 -16.25 -2.11
CA ILE A 260 10.28 -16.68 -0.72
C ILE A 260 11.47 -17.52 -0.26
N ASP A 261 11.93 -17.28 0.96
CA ASP A 261 13.01 -18.02 1.64
C ASP A 261 14.25 -18.22 0.76
N GLY A 262 14.58 -17.17 -0.01
CA GLY A 262 15.74 -17.08 -0.89
C GLY A 262 15.75 -18.02 -2.10
N SER A 263 14.74 -18.88 -2.27
CA SER A 263 14.81 -19.98 -3.26
C SER A 263 13.55 -20.19 -4.07
N LYS A 264 12.35 -20.01 -3.48
CA LYS A 264 11.10 -20.24 -4.20
C LYS A 264 10.74 -19.02 -5.02
N GLU A 265 10.82 -19.14 -6.34
CA GLU A 265 10.53 -18.05 -7.27
C GLU A 265 9.08 -18.10 -7.77
N ILE A 266 8.40 -16.95 -7.64
CA ILE A 266 7.05 -16.72 -8.10
C ILE A 266 7.09 -15.48 -9.01
N VAL A 267 6.81 -15.66 -10.30
CA VAL A 267 6.77 -14.59 -11.30
C VAL A 267 5.33 -14.32 -11.67
N ILE A 268 4.90 -13.08 -11.51
CA ILE A 268 3.57 -12.58 -11.88
C ILE A 268 3.75 -11.73 -13.13
N ASN A 269 3.19 -12.20 -14.24
CA ASN A 269 3.18 -11.51 -15.51
C ASN A 269 1.79 -10.86 -15.71
N TYR A 270 1.80 -9.54 -15.84
CA TYR A 270 0.64 -8.72 -16.09
C TYR A 270 0.51 -8.46 -17.60
N THR A 271 -0.56 -8.97 -18.18
CA THR A 271 -0.86 -8.82 -19.62
C THR A 271 -2.34 -8.46 -19.76
N ALA A 272 -2.76 -7.30 -19.25
CA ALA A 272 -4.18 -7.02 -19.06
C ALA A 272 -4.77 -6.29 -20.26
N GLY A 273 -5.33 -7.06 -21.21
CA GLY A 273 -6.37 -6.53 -22.08
C GLY A 273 -7.72 -6.36 -21.35
N ASP A 274 -8.04 -7.29 -20.43
CA ASP A 274 -9.39 -7.43 -19.86
C ASP A 274 -9.56 -6.96 -18.40
N CYS A 275 -8.51 -6.42 -17.77
CA CYS A 275 -8.45 -6.10 -16.33
C CYS A 275 -8.90 -7.27 -15.42
N LYS A 276 -8.82 -8.52 -15.88
CA LYS A 276 -9.33 -9.69 -15.14
C LYS A 276 -8.33 -10.78 -14.98
N THR A 277 -7.37 -10.93 -15.89
CA THR A 277 -6.47 -12.09 -15.88
C THR A 277 -5.02 -11.71 -15.73
N ILE A 278 -4.30 -12.50 -14.94
CA ILE A 278 -2.85 -12.46 -14.79
C ILE A 278 -2.27 -13.86 -14.97
N SER A 279 -1.01 -13.97 -15.38
CA SER A 279 -0.32 -15.26 -15.43
C SER A 279 0.70 -15.33 -14.30
N VAL A 280 0.68 -16.42 -13.53
CA VAL A 280 1.62 -16.67 -12.44
C VAL A 280 2.43 -17.91 -12.75
N THR A 281 3.75 -17.76 -12.74
CA THR A 281 4.72 -18.83 -12.94
C THR A 281 5.40 -19.15 -11.62
N VAL A 282 5.33 -20.40 -11.17
CA VAL A 282 6.06 -20.89 -9.99
C VAL A 282 7.04 -21.96 -10.43
N ASN A 283 8.33 -21.74 -10.20
CA ASN A 283 9.39 -22.70 -10.55
C ASN A 283 9.25 -23.27 -11.99
N GLY A 284 8.94 -22.40 -12.94
CA GLY A 284 8.79 -22.73 -14.37
C GLY A 284 7.41 -23.23 -14.81
N ILE A 285 6.44 -23.40 -13.91
CA ILE A 285 5.06 -23.80 -14.25
C ILE A 285 4.13 -22.57 -14.23
N THR A 286 3.58 -22.23 -15.39
CA THR A 286 2.67 -21.09 -15.57
C THR A 286 1.21 -21.48 -15.41
N ARG A 287 0.43 -20.64 -14.72
CA ARG A 287 -1.03 -20.74 -14.60
C ARG A 287 -1.67 -19.37 -14.77
N SER A 288 -2.81 -19.32 -15.44
CA SER A 288 -3.63 -18.11 -15.50
C SER A 288 -4.55 -18.04 -14.28
N LEU A 289 -4.63 -16.87 -13.66
CA LEU A 289 -5.52 -16.57 -12.55
C LEU A 289 -6.46 -15.45 -12.96
N THR A 290 -7.73 -15.56 -12.57
CA THR A 290 -8.70 -14.47 -12.68
C THR A 290 -8.75 -13.71 -11.36
N VAL A 291 -8.48 -12.42 -11.42
CA VAL A 291 -8.62 -11.46 -10.33
C VAL A 291 -10.04 -10.91 -10.41
N ASN A 292 -10.83 -11.17 -9.37
CA ASN A 292 -12.21 -10.68 -9.24
C ASN A 292 -12.27 -9.52 -8.24
#